data_AF-A0A6A1WBA1-F1
#
_entry.id   AF-A0A6A1WBA1-F1
#
_cell.length_a   1.000
_cell.length_b   1.000
_cell.length_c   1.000
_cell.angle_alpha   90.00
_cell.angle_beta   90.00
_cell.angle_gamma   90.00
#
_symmetry.space_group_name_H-M   'P 1'
#
loop_
_entity.id
_entity.type
_entity.pdbx_description
1 polymer ?
#
loop_
_entity_poly.entity_id
_entity_poly.type
_entity_poly.pdbx_seq_one_letter_code
_entity_poly.pdbx_strand_id
1 'polypeptide(L)'
;MTSSKSQKAIVAAQSIRMAGSTRDLVILVDETISEYHRAGLEASGWKIHTIKIIRNPKAEQDAYNEWNYSIFRLWQLTDYDKIIFIDADLLILRNIDFLFEMPEISATGNNATLFNSGANGTHQ
;
A
#
# COMPACT_ATOMS: atom_id res chain seq x y z
N MET A 1 -1.06 1.23 14.55
CA MET A 1 0.07 1.88 13.81
C MET A 1 1.02 2.58 14.79
N THR A 2 2.35 2.50 14.63
CA THR A 2 3.32 3.17 15.52
C THR A 2 3.74 4.54 14.98
N SER A 3 4.25 5.42 15.86
CA SER A 3 4.71 6.77 15.49
C SER A 3 5.75 6.79 14.36
N SER A 4 6.67 5.81 14.34
CA SER A 4 7.65 5.69 13.26
C SER A 4 7.00 5.37 11.91
N LYS A 5 6.01 4.47 11.85
CA LYS A 5 5.35 4.07 10.61
C LYS A 5 4.54 5.22 9.98
N SER A 6 3.84 6.00 10.80
CA SER A 6 3.11 7.19 10.30
C SER A 6 4.04 8.24 9.73
N GLN A 7 5.20 8.47 10.36
CA GLN A 7 6.14 9.47 9.86
C GLN A 7 6.71 9.09 8.50
N LYS A 8 7.05 7.81 8.30
CA LYS A 8 7.53 7.31 7.01
C LYS A 8 6.47 7.44 5.92
N ALA A 9 5.23 7.07 6.21
CA ALA A 9 4.11 7.27 5.27
C ALA A 9 3.88 8.75 4.90
N ILE A 10 4.02 9.67 5.86
CA ILE A 10 3.94 11.12 5.58
C ILE A 10 5.07 11.54 4.63
N VAL A 11 6.31 11.10 4.87
CA VAL A 11 7.47 11.39 4.00
C VAL A 11 7.27 10.79 2.61
N ALA A 12 6.77 9.56 2.51
CA ALA A 12 6.47 8.91 1.24
C ALA A 12 5.45 9.73 0.42
N ALA A 13 4.33 10.14 1.03
CA ALA A 13 3.34 10.98 0.37
C ALA A 13 3.94 12.30 -0.13
N GLN A 14 4.73 12.99 0.70
CA GLN A 14 5.40 14.22 0.30
C GLN A 14 6.32 13.99 -0.91
N SER A 15 7.13 12.93 -0.90
CA SER A 15 8.03 12.63 -2.01
C SER A 15 7.28 12.34 -3.32
N ILE A 16 6.17 11.60 -3.26
CA ILE A 16 5.32 11.30 -4.41
C ILE A 16 4.69 12.57 -4.99
N ARG A 17 4.21 13.47 -4.11
CA ARG A 17 3.65 14.75 -4.52
C ARG A 17 4.69 15.70 -5.10
N MET A 18 5.88 15.77 -4.49
CA MET A 18 7.02 16.56 -5.00
C MET A 18 7.53 16.05 -6.36
N ALA A 19 7.47 14.74 -6.58
CA ALA A 19 7.74 14.12 -7.87
C ALA A 19 6.66 14.42 -8.93
N GLY A 20 5.55 15.07 -8.55
CA GLY A 20 4.50 15.55 -9.46
C GLY A 20 3.36 14.57 -9.68
N SER A 21 3.23 13.51 -8.87
CA SER A 21 2.09 12.59 -9.01
C SER A 21 0.79 13.25 -8.58
N THR A 22 -0.24 13.08 -9.41
CA THR A 22 -1.60 13.57 -9.14
C THR A 22 -2.55 12.46 -8.71
N ARG A 23 -2.07 11.20 -8.66
CA ARG A 23 -2.87 10.03 -8.31
C ARG A 23 -3.32 10.05 -6.85
N ASP A 24 -4.35 9.28 -6.55
CA ASP A 24 -4.78 9.06 -5.18
C ASP A 24 -3.70 8.35 -4.38
N LEU A 25 -3.47 8.82 -3.16
CA LEU A 25 -2.64 8.14 -2.18
C LEU A 25 -3.59 7.45 -1.20
N VAL A 26 -3.61 6.12 -1.16
CA VAL A 26 -4.49 5.35 -0.27
C VAL A 26 -3.65 4.64 0.77
N ILE A 27 -4.03 4.76 2.05
CA ILE A 27 -3.38 4.05 3.14
C ILE A 27 -4.39 3.18 3.91
N LEU A 28 -4.00 1.94 4.15
CA LEU A 28 -4.78 1.01 4.95
C LEU A 28 -4.35 1.10 6.42
N VAL A 29 -5.31 1.37 7.31
CA VAL A 29 -5.06 1.48 8.76
C VAL A 29 -6.06 0.63 9.52
N ASP A 30 -5.69 0.16 10.70
CA ASP A 30 -6.63 -0.49 11.61
C ASP A 30 -7.37 0.53 12.48
N GLU A 31 -8.36 0.07 13.25
CA GLU A 31 -9.12 0.90 14.20
C GLU A 31 -8.30 1.40 15.39
N THR A 32 -7.09 0.85 15.61
CA THR A 32 -6.20 1.21 16.73
C THR A 32 -5.34 2.44 16.44
N ILE A 33 -5.41 3.00 15.22
CA ILE A 33 -4.70 4.23 14.90
C ILE A 33 -5.18 5.38 15.79
N SER A 34 -4.24 6.07 16.44
CA SER A 34 -4.56 7.27 17.21
C SER A 34 -5.03 8.40 16.29
N GLU A 35 -5.89 9.29 16.80
CA GLU A 35 -6.37 10.46 16.08
C GLU A 35 -5.23 11.37 15.57
N TYR A 36 -4.18 11.55 16.37
CA TYR A 36 -3.00 12.32 15.98
C TYR A 36 -2.35 11.80 14.68
N HIS A 37 -2.14 10.48 14.60
CA HIS A 37 -1.57 9.84 13.41
C HIS A 37 -2.54 9.83 12.23
N ARG A 38 -3.84 9.63 12.47
CA ARG A 38 -4.88 9.72 11.45
C ARG A 38 -4.88 11.10 10.80
N ALA A 39 -4.98 12.16 11.60
CA ALA A 39 -4.98 13.54 11.12
C ALA A 39 -3.67 13.89 10.36
N GLY A 40 -2.52 13.42 10.85
CA GLY A 40 -1.24 13.63 10.16
C GLY A 40 -1.17 12.98 8.77
N LEU A 41 -1.71 11.77 8.62
CA LEU A 41 -1.80 11.09 7.34
C LEU A 41 -2.74 11.81 6.37
N GLU A 42 -3.94 12.17 6.82
CA GLU A 42 -4.92 12.93 6.01
C GLU A 42 -4.35 14.27 5.55
N ALA A 43 -3.70 15.02 6.45
CA ALA A 43 -3.06 16.29 6.13
C ALA A 43 -1.93 16.16 5.10
N SER A 44 -1.28 15.00 5.02
CA SER A 44 -0.26 14.71 3.98
C SER A 44 -0.85 14.22 2.65
N GLY A 45 -2.17 14.10 2.55
CA GLY A 45 -2.88 13.75 1.33
C GLY A 45 -3.21 12.26 1.17
N TRP A 46 -3.06 11.46 2.23
CA TRP A 46 -3.54 10.08 2.25
C TRP A 46 -5.06 10.03 2.43
N LYS A 47 -5.73 9.27 1.56
CA LYS A 47 -7.09 8.77 1.78
C LYS A 47 -7.01 7.57 2.70
N ILE A 48 -7.59 7.68 3.89
CA ILE A 48 -7.55 6.63 4.89
C ILE A 48 -8.66 5.62 4.61
N HIS A 49 -8.28 4.36 4.51
CA HIS A 49 -9.21 3.24 4.45
C HIS A 49 -9.01 2.34 5.67
N THR A 50 -10.01 2.31 6.55
CA THR A 50 -9.94 1.51 7.78
C THR A 50 -10.25 0.04 7.47
N ILE A 51 -9.38 -0.86 7.91
CA ILE A 51 -9.46 -2.30 7.64
C ILE A 51 -9.42 -3.13 8.92
N LYS A 52 -10.03 -4.30 8.87
CA LYS A 52 -9.76 -5.36 9.85
C LYS A 52 -8.46 -6.07 9.48
N ILE A 53 -7.46 -5.97 10.35
CA ILE A 53 -6.17 -6.64 10.18
C ILE A 53 -6.33 -8.15 10.11
N ILE A 54 -5.46 -8.78 9.33
CA ILE A 54 -5.42 -10.23 9.14
C ILE A 54 -4.09 -10.73 9.71
N ARG A 55 -4.18 -11.54 10.76
CA ARG A 55 -3.02 -12.24 11.31
C ARG A 55 -2.60 -13.35 10.35
N ASN A 56 -1.30 -13.47 10.09
CA ASN A 56 -0.72 -14.63 9.43
C ASN A 56 -0.80 -15.83 10.41
N PRO A 57 -1.58 -16.87 10.11
CA PRO A 57 -1.77 -18.01 11.02
C PRO A 57 -0.48 -18.81 11.22
N LYS A 58 0.50 -18.68 10.32
CA LYS A 58 1.81 -19.35 10.39
C LYS A 58 2.89 -18.51 11.06
N ALA A 59 2.59 -17.26 11.42
CA ALA A 59 3.57 -16.42 12.10
C ALA A 59 3.62 -16.74 13.59
N GLU A 60 4.84 -16.80 14.13
CA GLU A 60 5.08 -16.72 15.56
C GLU A 60 4.52 -15.41 16.12
N GLN A 61 4.18 -15.42 17.40
CA GLN A 61 3.69 -14.22 18.07
C GLN A 61 4.78 -13.13 18.06
N ASP A 62 4.39 -11.89 17.77
CA ASP A 62 5.26 -10.72 17.70
C ASP A 62 6.32 -10.75 16.57
N ALA A 63 6.23 -11.73 15.66
CA ALA A 63 7.10 -11.79 14.49
C ALA A 63 6.82 -10.64 13.52
N TYR A 64 7.85 -10.20 12.81
CA TYR A 64 7.73 -9.07 11.86
C TYR A 64 6.65 -9.27 10.78
N ASN A 65 6.35 -10.53 10.43
CA ASN A 65 5.40 -10.92 9.39
C ASN A 65 4.01 -11.30 9.94
N GLU A 66 3.77 -11.11 11.23
CA GLU A 66 2.54 -11.51 11.92
C GLU A 66 1.29 -10.89 11.29
N TRP A 67 1.40 -9.70 10.70
CA TRP A 67 0.26 -8.95 10.16
C TRP A 67 0.31 -8.74 8.64
N ASN A 68 1.28 -9.36 7.95
CA ASN A 68 1.52 -9.13 6.52
C ASN A 68 0.35 -9.56 5.63
N TYR A 69 -0.52 -10.44 6.10
CA TYR A 69 -1.70 -10.87 5.34
C TYR A 69 -2.73 -9.75 5.17
N SER A 70 -2.61 -8.66 5.95
CA SER A 70 -3.45 -7.47 5.76
C SER A 70 -3.25 -6.82 4.39
N ILE A 71 -2.17 -7.13 3.65
CA ILE A 71 -1.98 -6.70 2.26
C ILE A 71 -3.09 -7.20 1.33
N PHE A 72 -3.74 -8.33 1.66
CA PHE A 72 -4.88 -8.86 0.88
C PHE A 72 -6.10 -7.94 0.90
N ARG A 73 -6.15 -6.97 1.81
CA ARG A 73 -7.20 -5.95 1.85
C ARG A 73 -7.16 -5.00 0.66
N LEU A 74 -6.04 -4.93 -0.08
CA LEU A 74 -5.94 -4.13 -1.31
C LEU A 74 -6.96 -4.57 -2.38
N TRP A 75 -7.29 -5.85 -2.45
CA TRP A 75 -8.30 -6.38 -3.39
C TRP A 75 -9.74 -5.96 -3.05
N GLN A 76 -9.96 -5.33 -1.89
CA GLN A 76 -11.26 -4.79 -1.50
C GLN A 76 -11.44 -3.32 -1.93
N LEU A 77 -10.39 -2.68 -2.46
CA LEU A 77 -10.42 -1.30 -2.97
C LEU A 77 -11.06 -1.28 -4.37
N THR A 78 -12.33 -1.66 -4.48
CA THR A 78 -13.06 -1.84 -5.73
C THR A 78 -13.37 -0.53 -6.48
N ASP A 79 -13.14 0.62 -5.84
CA ASP A 79 -13.28 1.94 -6.46
C ASP A 79 -12.08 2.32 -7.36
N TYR A 80 -11.08 1.44 -7.46
CA TYR A 80 -9.86 1.64 -8.23
C TYR A 80 -9.68 0.56 -9.29
N ASP A 81 -9.52 0.97 -10.55
CA ASP A 81 -9.25 0.04 -11.66
C ASP A 81 -7.81 -0.53 -11.61
N LYS A 82 -6.87 0.21 -11.03
CA LYS A 82 -5.46 -0.17 -10.93
C LYS A 82 -4.84 0.42 -9.67
N ILE A 83 -4.03 -0.40 -8.98
CA ILE A 83 -3.34 -0.02 -7.75
C ILE A 83 -1.85 -0.32 -7.92
N ILE A 84 -1.00 0.65 -7.58
CA ILE A 84 0.44 0.45 -7.44
C ILE A 84 0.76 0.40 -5.95
N PHE A 85 1.22 -0.74 -5.47
CA PHE A 85 1.64 -0.90 -4.08
C PHE A 85 3.08 -0.43 -3.91
N ILE A 86 3.31 0.46 -2.95
CA ILE A 86 4.64 1.02 -2.63
C ILE A 86 4.82 0.91 -1.12
N ASP A 87 6.00 0.48 -0.69
CA ASP A 87 6.36 0.49 0.73
C ASP A 87 6.53 1.94 1.22
N ALA A 88 6.01 2.25 2.42
CA ALA A 88 6.14 3.56 3.04
C ALA A 88 7.59 3.94 3.38
N ASP A 89 8.49 2.96 3.37
CA ASP A 89 9.93 3.15 3.61
C ASP A 89 10.69 3.62 2.35
N LEU A 90 10.01 3.79 1.21
CA LEU A 90 10.61 4.25 -0.05
C LEU A 90 10.52 5.77 -0.24
N LEU A 91 11.58 6.36 -0.79
CA LEU A 91 11.62 7.77 -1.20
C LEU A 91 11.51 7.87 -2.72
N ILE A 92 10.45 8.52 -3.20
CA ILE A 92 10.19 8.68 -4.64
C ILE A 92 10.84 9.97 -5.14
N LEU A 93 11.85 9.83 -6.00
CA LEU A 93 12.66 10.95 -6.51
C LEU A 93 12.21 11.48 -7.87
N ARG A 94 11.37 10.72 -8.59
CA ARG A 94 10.86 11.07 -9.92
C ARG A 94 9.42 10.58 -10.06
N ASN A 95 8.67 11.20 -10.96
CA ASN A 95 7.29 10.79 -11.21
C ASN A 95 7.24 9.31 -11.63
N ILE A 96 6.35 8.54 -11.00
CA ILE A 96 6.15 7.10 -11.25
C ILE A 96 4.76 6.79 -11.81
N ASP A 97 4.00 7.80 -12.25
CA ASP A 97 2.65 7.62 -12.76
C ASP A 97 2.63 6.77 -14.05
N PHE A 98 3.75 6.70 -14.77
CA PHE A 98 3.92 5.82 -15.93
C PHE A 98 3.71 4.33 -15.58
N LEU A 99 3.88 3.93 -14.31
CA LEU A 99 3.59 2.56 -13.85
C LEU A 99 2.11 2.20 -14.05
N PHE A 100 1.20 3.18 -14.03
CA PHE A 100 -0.21 2.95 -14.31
C PHE A 100 -0.50 2.66 -15.79
N GLU A 101 0.41 2.97 -16.70
CA GLU A 101 0.28 2.68 -18.14
C GLU A 101 0.80 1.27 -18.49
N MET A 102 1.55 0.63 -17.59
CA MET A 102 2.08 -0.71 -17.81
C MET A 102 0.96 -1.77 -17.82
N PRO A 103 1.11 -2.86 -18.61
CA PRO A 103 0.20 -4.00 -18.60
C PRO A 103 0.09 -4.64 -17.21
N GLU A 104 -1.02 -5.33 -16.96
CA GLU A 104 -1.35 -5.90 -15.65
C GLU A 104 -0.32 -6.96 -15.18
N ILE A 105 -0.06 -6.92 -13.86
CA ILE A 105 1.11 -7.42 -13.12
C ILE A 105 2.46 -6.94 -13.68
N SER A 106 2.81 -5.72 -13.30
CA SER A 106 4.17 -5.20 -13.41
C SER A 106 4.76 -5.08 -12.01
N ALA A 107 5.72 -5.94 -11.67
CA ALA A 107 6.47 -5.87 -10.42
C ALA A 107 7.96 -5.67 -10.75
N THR A 108 8.56 -4.59 -10.26
CA THR A 108 10.01 -4.44 -10.28
C THR A 108 10.57 -5.15 -9.05
N GLY A 109 11.28 -6.25 -9.28
CA GLY A 109 11.66 -7.18 -8.21
C GLY A 109 12.59 -6.59 -7.17
N ASN A 110 12.27 -6.81 -5.89
CA ASN A 110 13.25 -6.92 -4.82
C ASN A 110 13.59 -8.41 -4.60
N ASN A 111 14.42 -8.96 -5.49
CA ASN A 111 15.28 -10.11 -5.19
C ASN A 111 14.66 -11.45 -4.70
N ALA A 112 13.47 -11.87 -5.17
CA ALA A 112 13.07 -13.28 -5.30
C ALA A 112 11.64 -13.38 -5.90
N THR A 113 11.56 -13.74 -7.17
CA THR A 113 10.32 -13.89 -7.92
C THR A 113 9.57 -15.16 -7.52
N LEU A 114 8.31 -15.07 -7.12
CA LEU A 114 7.32 -16.15 -7.21
C LEU A 114 5.94 -15.56 -7.51
N PHE A 115 5.53 -15.64 -8.78
CA PHE A 115 4.18 -15.36 -9.25
C PHE A 115 3.24 -16.53 -8.91
N ASN A 116 1.95 -16.25 -8.77
CA ASN A 116 0.91 -17.26 -8.95
C ASN A 116 -0.08 -16.75 -10.02
N SER A 117 -0.24 -17.53 -11.09
CA SER A 117 -1.08 -17.23 -12.25
C SER A 117 -2.54 -17.58 -11.96
N GLY A 118 -3.39 -16.57 -11.75
CA GLY A 118 -4.84 -16.73 -11.90
C GLY A 118 -5.24 -16.46 -13.34
N ALA A 119 -5.21 -17.48 -14.20
CA ALA A 119 -5.81 -17.38 -15.52
C ALA A 119 -7.33 -17.42 -15.36
N ASN A 120 -8.01 -16.28 -15.59
CA ASN A 120 -9.45 -16.26 -15.83
C ASN A 120 -9.71 -15.84 -17.27
N GLY A 121 -9.61 -16.81 -18.17
CA GLY A 121 -10.32 -16.76 -19.44
C GLY A 121 -11.68 -17.42 -19.25
N THR A 122 -12.76 -16.63 -19.26
CA THR A 122 -14.07 -17.13 -19.66
C THR A 122 -14.67 -16.13 -20.63
N HIS A 123 -14.38 -16.34 -21.92
CA HIS A 123 -15.26 -15.91 -22.99
C HIS A 123 -16.22 -17.06 -23.27
N GLN A 124 -17.45 -16.93 -22.77
CA GLN A 124 -18.73 -17.12 -23.48
C GLN A 124 -19.87 -16.76 -22.54
#